data_AF-A0A4U9DBT4-F1
#
_entry.id   AF-A0A4U9DBT4-F1
#
_cell.length_a   1.000
_cell.length_b   1.000
_cell.length_c   1.000
_cell.angle_alpha   90.00
_cell.angle_beta   90.00
_cell.angle_gamma   90.00
#
_symmetry.space_group_name_H-M   'P 1'
#
loop_
_entity.id
_entity.type
_entity.pdbx_description
1 polymer ?
#
loop_
_entity_poly.entity_id
_entity_poly.type
_entity_poly.pdbx_seq_one_letter_code
_entity_poly.pdbx_strand_id
1 'polypeptide(L)'
;MKTLKHWKLQQQLAHHVELAVDGQHTLCLYVLEENLFRVLLKRRGELALDRTWSIAPQQDVPWEGRSRDDISGFTLPPGAWSSSRRP
;
A
#
# COMPACT_ATOMS: atom_id res chain seq x y z
N MET A 1 16.27 -9.29 -13.29
CA MET A 1 15.12 -8.57 -12.69
C MET A 1 14.10 -8.26 -13.77
N LYS A 2 12.82 -8.63 -13.59
CA LYS A 2 11.74 -8.29 -14.54
C LYS A 2 11.14 -6.94 -14.16
N THR A 3 10.97 -6.03 -15.12
CA THR A 3 10.29 -4.74 -14.89
C THR A 3 8.78 -4.92 -14.94
N LEU A 4 8.06 -4.36 -13.97
CA LEU A 4 6.60 -4.38 -13.90
C LEU A 4 6.01 -3.29 -14.82
N LYS A 5 5.82 -3.60 -16.10
CA LYS A 5 5.40 -2.60 -17.11
C LYS A 5 3.91 -2.62 -17.44
N HIS A 6 3.24 -3.75 -17.26
CA HIS A 6 1.81 -3.87 -17.57
C HIS A 6 1.01 -3.81 -16.29
N TRP A 7 0.34 -2.68 -16.07
CA TRP A 7 -0.51 -2.48 -14.91
C TRP A 7 -1.82 -1.81 -15.32
N LYS A 8 -2.86 -2.09 -14.55
CA LYS A 8 -4.19 -1.49 -14.71
C LYS A 8 -4.70 -1.08 -13.33
N LEU A 9 -5.34 0.08 -13.22
CA LEU A 9 -6.01 0.45 -11.99
C LEU A 9 -7.11 -0.57 -11.69
N GLN A 10 -7.03 -1.23 -10.54
CA GLN A 10 -7.99 -2.22 -10.09
C GLN A 10 -8.98 -1.58 -9.11
N GLN A 11 -8.47 -0.85 -8.11
CA GLN A 11 -9.28 -0.15 -7.11
C GLN A 11 -8.63 1.17 -6.70
N GLN A 12 -9.48 2.14 -6.35
CA GLN A 12 -9.07 3.38 -5.71
C GLN A 12 -9.85 3.49 -4.39
N LEU A 13 -9.10 3.52 -3.29
CA LEU A 13 -9.62 3.62 -1.94
C LEU A 13 -9.19 4.97 -1.33
N ALA A 14 -9.68 5.26 -0.13
CA ALA A 14 -9.43 6.54 0.53
C ALA A 14 -7.94 6.88 0.69
N HIS A 15 -7.11 5.89 1.04
CA HIS A 15 -5.70 6.08 1.40
C HIS A 15 -4.72 5.35 0.50
N HIS A 16 -5.22 4.55 -0.45
CA HIS A 16 -4.38 3.81 -1.39
C HIS A 16 -5.09 3.47 -2.68
N VAL A 17 -4.30 3.17 -3.71
CA VAL A 17 -4.78 2.52 -4.94
C VAL A 17 -4.20 1.12 -5.04
N GLU A 18 -4.96 0.24 -5.67
CA GLU A 18 -4.51 -1.09 -6.05
C GLU A 18 -4.43 -1.18 -7.57
N LEU A 19 -3.30 -1.69 -8.07
CA LEU A 19 -3.03 -1.91 -9.48
C LEU A 19 -2.87 -3.41 -9.72
N ALA A 20 -3.61 -3.94 -10.69
CA ALA A 20 -3.39 -5.29 -11.18
C ALA A 20 -2.16 -5.29 -12.10
N VAL A 21 -1.13 -6.07 -11.78
CA VAL A 21 0.15 -6.12 -12.50
C VAL A 21 0.33 -7.47 -13.18
N ASP A 22 0.67 -7.45 -14.46
CA ASP A 22 0.84 -8.63 -15.33
C ASP A 22 -0.35 -9.63 -15.25
N GLY A 23 -1.55 -9.14 -14.87
CA GLY A 23 -2.76 -9.95 -14.70
C GLY A 23 -2.73 -10.95 -13.54
N GLN A 24 -1.70 -10.91 -12.68
CA GLN A 24 -1.50 -11.92 -11.64
C GLN A 24 -1.07 -11.35 -10.28
N HIS A 25 -0.57 -10.12 -10.21
CA HIS A 25 -0.07 -9.56 -8.96
C HIS A 25 -0.84 -8.30 -8.60
N THR A 26 -0.81 -7.92 -7.33
CA THR A 26 -1.44 -6.69 -6.87
C THR A 26 -0.36 -5.77 -6.32
N LEU A 27 -0.26 -4.59 -6.90
CA LEU A 27 0.61 -3.52 -6.41
C LEU A 27 -0.27 -2.49 -5.70
N CYS A 28 -0.06 -2.30 -4.40
CA CYS A 28 -0.75 -1.31 -3.59
C CYS A 28 0.18 -0.11 -3.36
N LEU A 29 -0.31 1.10 -3.63
CA LEU A 29 0.40 2.36 -3.38
C LEU A 29 -0.37 3.16 -2.33
N TYR A 30 0.22 3.32 -1.15
CA TYR A 30 -0.37 4.06 -0.04
C TYR A 30 0.28 5.44 0.09
N VAL A 31 -0.52 6.46 0.42
CA VAL A 31 0.00 7.71 0.96
C VAL A 31 -0.19 7.65 2.47
N LEU A 32 0.92 7.61 3.20
CA LEU A 32 0.91 7.47 4.66
C LEU A 32 1.09 8.82 5.34
N GLU A 33 2.00 9.64 4.83
CA GLU A 33 2.26 11.02 5.25
C GLU A 33 2.47 11.89 4.00
N GLU A 34 2.53 13.22 4.16
CA GLU A 34 2.75 14.18 3.07
C GLU A 34 3.94 13.80 2.16
N ASN A 35 5.02 13.29 2.76
CA ASN A 35 6.24 12.91 2.07
C ASN A 35 6.59 11.42 2.22
N LEU A 36 5.63 10.57 2.62
CA LEU A 36 5.86 9.14 2.84
C LEU A 36 4.83 8.29 2.12
N PHE A 37 5.33 7.44 1.23
CA PHE A 37 4.52 6.49 0.48
C PHE A 37 4.98 5.06 0.78
N ARG A 38 4.01 4.14 0.88
CA ARG A 38 4.29 2.70 0.95
C ARG A 38 3.96 2.06 -0.38
N VAL A 39 4.94 1.32 -0.90
CA VAL A 39 4.80 0.48 -2.08
C VAL A 39 4.78 -0.98 -1.63
N LEU A 40 3.66 -1.67 -1.87
CA LEU A 40 3.47 -3.06 -1.45
C LEU A 40 3.13 -3.93 -2.67
N LEU A 41 3.93 -4.97 -2.92
CA LEU A 41 3.66 -5.94 -3.99
C LEU A 41 3.20 -7.27 -3.38
N LYS A 42 1.94 -7.62 -3.64
CA LYS A 42 1.35 -8.91 -3.30
C LYS A 42 1.50 -9.86 -4.49
N ARG A 43 2.26 -10.94 -4.33
CA ARG A 43 2.44 -11.95 -5.38
C ARG A 43 1.21 -12.83 -5.40
N ARG A 44 0.54 -12.91 -6.56
CA ARG A 44 -0.72 -13.68 -6.70
C ARG A 44 -1.81 -13.21 -5.72
N GLY A 45 -1.80 -11.91 -5.41
CA GLY A 45 -2.72 -11.31 -4.43
C GLY A 45 -2.32 -11.53 -2.97
N GLU A 46 -1.23 -12.25 -2.69
CA GLU A 46 -0.84 -12.64 -1.34
C GLU A 46 0.46 -11.99 -0.86
N LEU A 47 0.57 -11.84 0.47
CA LEU A 47 1.79 -11.42 1.15
C LEU A 47 2.64 -12.64 1.50
N ALA A 48 3.94 -12.57 1.20
CA ALA A 48 4.87 -13.62 1.62
C ALA A 48 5.06 -13.66 3.15
N LEU A 49 4.91 -12.51 3.81
CA LEU A 49 4.92 -12.35 5.27
C LEU A 49 3.84 -11.34 5.64
N ASP A 50 2.89 -11.73 6.48
CA ASP A 50 1.79 -10.87 6.92
C ASP A 50 2.16 -9.99 8.13
N ARG A 51 3.30 -10.23 8.79
CA ARG A 51 3.80 -9.45 9.93
C ARG A 51 5.02 -8.59 9.61
N THR A 52 5.20 -7.51 10.38
CA THR A 52 6.39 -6.64 10.33
C THR A 52 6.74 -6.10 11.73
N TRP A 53 8.02 -5.84 11.97
CA TRP A 53 8.57 -5.25 13.21
C TRP A 53 9.25 -3.89 12.98
N SER A 54 9.54 -3.56 11.72
CA SER A 54 10.35 -2.38 11.38
C SER A 54 9.52 -1.13 11.08
N ILE A 55 8.19 -1.22 11.15
CA ILE A 55 7.27 -0.13 10.81
C ILE A 55 6.51 0.31 12.07
N ALA A 56 7.10 1.28 12.77
CA ALA A 56 6.66 1.81 14.07
C ALA A 56 6.34 3.32 13.95
N PRO A 57 5.19 3.71 13.38
CA PRO A 57 4.87 5.12 13.12
C PRO A 57 4.64 5.95 14.39
N GLN A 58 4.34 5.30 15.53
CA GLN A 58 4.09 6.00 16.80
C GLN A 58 4.92 5.44 17.94
N GLN A 59 4.80 4.13 18.18
CA GLN A 59 5.46 3.41 19.27
C GLN A 59 6.08 2.12 18.74
N ASP A 60 6.96 1.53 19.55
CA ASP A 60 7.60 0.25 19.23
C ASP A 60 6.58 -0.85 18.93
N VAL A 61 6.95 -1.73 18.00
CA VAL A 61 6.10 -2.84 17.58
C VAL A 61 6.15 -3.96 18.62
N PRO A 62 5.00 -4.57 19.02
CA PRO A 62 4.97 -5.73 19.89
C PRO A 62 5.82 -6.90 19.39
N TRP A 63 6.12 -7.84 20.29
CA TRP A 63 6.93 -9.01 19.97
C TRP A 63 6.32 -9.88 18.86
N GLU A 64 5.00 -10.06 18.87
CA GLU A 64 4.24 -10.78 17.84
C GLU A 64 4.25 -10.09 16.46
N GLY A 65 4.74 -8.85 16.40
CA GLY A 65 4.70 -8.02 15.20
C GLY A 65 3.32 -7.45 14.93
N ARG A 66 3.25 -6.47 14.04
CA ARG A 66 1.99 -5.89 13.56
C ARG A 66 1.67 -6.36 12.15
N SER A 67 0.41 -6.25 11.73
CA SER A 67 0.03 -6.58 10.34
C SER A 67 0.79 -5.70 9.35
N ARG A 68 1.28 -6.29 8.26
CA ARG A 68 2.11 -5.62 7.26
C ARG A 68 1.35 -4.57 6.46
N ASP A 69 0.04 -4.74 6.32
CA ASP A 69 -0.87 -3.82 5.63
C ASP A 69 -1.51 -2.79 6.57
N ASP A 70 -1.35 -2.93 7.88
CA ASP A 70 -1.85 -1.98 8.87
C ASP A 70 -1.26 -0.58 8.62
N ILE A 71 -2.14 0.40 8.66
CA ILE A 71 -1.85 1.83 8.46
C ILE A 71 -2.19 2.65 9.69
N SER A 72 -2.61 2.01 10.79
CA SER A 72 -2.83 2.70 12.04
C SER A 72 -1.55 3.38 12.51
N GLY A 73 -1.72 4.60 12.98
CA GLY A 73 -0.66 5.43 13.51
C GLY A 73 -0.02 6.41 12.51
N PHE A 74 -0.35 6.30 11.22
CA PHE A 74 0.00 7.32 10.21
C PHE A 74 -1.08 8.40 10.14
N THR A 75 -0.72 9.60 9.67
CA THR A 75 -1.66 10.74 9.56
C THR A 75 -2.67 10.58 8.44
N LEU A 76 -2.30 9.88 7.36
CA LEU A 76 -3.14 9.60 6.20
C LEU A 76 -3.74 10.88 5.58
N PRO A 77 -2.92 11.70 4.88
CA PRO A 77 -3.35 13.01 4.41
C PRO A 77 -4.61 12.92 3.54
N PRO A 78 -5.64 13.74 3.81
CA PRO A 78 -6.91 13.68 3.09
C PRO A 78 -6.74 14.10 1.63
N GLY A 79 -7.53 13.51 0.74
CA GLY A 79 -7.56 13.91 -0.68
C GLY A 79 -6.38 13.43 -1.52
N ALA A 80 -5.45 12.65 -0.96
CA ALA A 80 -4.29 12.09 -1.67
C ALA A 80 -4.69 11.28 -2.92
N TRP A 81 -5.85 10.65 -2.88
CA TRP A 81 -6.45 9.94 -4.01
C TRP A 81 -7.83 10.51 -4.34
N SER A 82 -7.93 11.82 -4.57
CA SER A 82 -9.17 12.42 -5.07
C SER A 82 -9.40 12.04 -6.54
N SER A 83 -10.56 11.43 -6.84
CA SER A 83 -10.96 11.17 -8.22
C SER A 83 -11.45 12.47 -8.85
N SER A 84 -10.56 13.38 -9.24
CA SER A 84 -10.94 14.42 -10.20
C SER A 84 -11.04 13.78 -11.57
N ARG A 85 -12.20 13.18 -11.86
CA ARG A 85 -12.58 12.88 -13.24
C ARG A 85 -12.86 14.24 -13.88
N ARG A 86 -11.86 14.84 -14.52
CA ARG A 86 -12.13 16.00 -15.38
C ARG A 86 -12.96 15.52 -16.58
N PRO A 87 -14.01 16.27 -16.98
CA PRO A 87 -14.76 15.98 -18.19
C PRO A 87 -13.89 16.09 -19.44
#